data_AF-A0A1S3NQK6-F1
#
_entry.id   AF-A0A1S3NQK6-F1
#
_cell.length_a   1.000
_cell.length_b   1.000
_cell.length_c   1.000
_cell.angle_alpha   90.00
_cell.angle_beta   90.00
_cell.angle_gamma   90.00
#
_symmetry.space_group_name_H-M   'P 1'
#
loop_
_entity.id
_entity.type
_entity.pdbx_description
1 polymer ?
#
loop_
_entity_poly.entity_id
_entity_poly.type
_entity_poly.pdbx_seq_one_letter_code
_entity_poly.pdbx_strand_id
1 'polypeptide(L)'
;CHFSPYVSSPHRSAIHGRGLFCKRSIDVGEMVIEYSGNVIRSVLTDKREKYYDGKGVGCYMFRIDDYEVVDATVHGNAARFINHSCEPNCYSRVINVDGQKHIVIFATRKIY
;
A
#
# COMPACT_ATOMS: atom_id res chain seq x y z
N CYS A 1 1.47 3.62 -8.43
CA CYS A 1 2.12 2.59 -7.58
C CYS A 1 2.88 1.62 -8.48
N HIS A 2 4.13 1.28 -8.17
CA HIS A 2 4.89 0.27 -8.91
C HIS A 2 5.27 -0.90 -8.00
N PHE A 3 4.82 -2.08 -8.41
CA PHE A 3 5.30 -3.38 -7.99
C PHE A 3 6.59 -3.68 -8.76
N SER A 4 7.72 -3.86 -8.09
CA SER A 4 8.94 -4.31 -8.78
C SER A 4 8.82 -5.83 -9.08
N PRO A 5 9.08 -6.30 -10.32
CA PRO A 5 8.86 -7.69 -10.75
C PRO A 5 9.87 -8.73 -10.21
N TYR A 6 10.72 -8.39 -9.23
CA TYR A 6 11.82 -9.29 -8.82
C TYR A 6 11.60 -9.88 -7.46
N VAL A 7 10.96 -11.07 -7.40
CA VAL A 7 10.24 -11.40 -6.19
C VAL A 7 10.36 -12.77 -5.44
N SER A 8 11.47 -12.99 -4.71
CA SER A 8 11.56 -13.81 -3.45
C SER A 8 12.29 -13.09 -2.26
N SER A 9 11.75 -13.11 -1.02
CA SER A 9 12.42 -12.68 0.26
C SER A 9 12.76 -11.18 0.43
N PRO A 10 12.97 -10.64 1.67
CA PRO A 10 13.30 -9.23 1.88
C PRO A 10 14.73 -8.95 1.39
N HIS A 11 14.89 -8.74 0.09
CA HIS A 11 16.14 -8.29 -0.51
C HIS A 11 16.02 -6.84 -0.99
N ARG A 12 17.16 -6.17 -1.04
CA ARG A 12 17.28 -4.74 -1.37
C ARG A 12 16.68 -4.47 -2.76
N SER A 13 15.71 -3.57 -2.82
CA SER A 13 15.17 -2.99 -4.05
C SER A 13 16.09 -1.87 -4.53
N ALA A 14 16.33 -1.81 -5.84
CA ALA A 14 17.15 -0.77 -6.47
C ALA A 14 16.51 0.64 -6.41
N ILE A 15 15.23 0.74 -6.05
CA ILE A 15 14.46 1.99 -6.05
C ILE A 15 14.39 2.59 -4.64
N HIS A 16 14.43 1.72 -3.62
CA HIS A 16 14.70 1.97 -2.18
C HIS A 16 14.21 0.75 -1.39
N GLY A 17 14.94 0.33 -0.34
CA GLY A 17 14.41 -0.53 0.72
C GLY A 17 13.99 -1.96 0.34
N ARG A 18 12.88 -2.44 0.92
CA ARG A 18 12.28 -3.79 0.74
C ARG A 18 11.05 -3.67 -0.19
N GLY A 19 10.89 -4.53 -1.19
CA GLY A 19 9.73 -4.51 -2.11
C GLY A 19 8.67 -5.58 -1.78
N LEU A 20 7.58 -5.63 -2.57
CA LEU A 20 6.47 -6.58 -2.42
C LEU A 20 6.36 -7.56 -3.61
N PHE A 21 6.02 -8.83 -3.33
CA PHE A 21 6.54 -9.99 -4.05
C PHE A 21 5.46 -11.02 -4.47
N CYS A 22 5.17 -11.18 -5.79
CA CYS A 22 4.15 -12.09 -6.33
C CYS A 22 4.72 -13.49 -6.62
N LYS A 23 4.11 -14.55 -6.06
CA LYS A 23 4.51 -15.95 -6.30
C LYS A 23 3.86 -16.59 -7.53
N ARG A 24 2.94 -15.87 -8.17
CA ARG A 24 2.15 -16.32 -9.31
C ARG A 24 2.04 -15.19 -10.31
N SER A 25 1.83 -15.55 -11.56
CA SER A 25 1.44 -14.60 -12.59
C SER A 25 0.12 -13.92 -12.17
N ILE A 26 0.06 -12.61 -12.32
CA ILE A 26 -1.15 -11.81 -12.08
C ILE A 26 -1.57 -11.24 -13.42
N ASP A 27 -2.80 -11.55 -13.83
CA ASP A 27 -3.34 -11.05 -15.09
C ASP A 27 -3.75 -9.57 -14.97
N VAL A 28 -3.86 -8.89 -16.12
CA VAL A 28 -4.32 -7.51 -16.16
C VAL A 28 -5.70 -7.37 -15.51
N GLY A 29 -5.87 -6.38 -14.63
CA GLY A 29 -7.11 -6.14 -13.90
C GLY A 29 -7.33 -7.06 -12.70
N GLU A 30 -6.46 -8.04 -12.46
CA GLU A 30 -6.58 -8.92 -11.31
C GLU A 30 -6.15 -8.23 -10.00
N MET A 31 -6.80 -8.61 -8.90
CA MET A 31 -6.47 -8.16 -7.55
C MET A 31 -5.09 -8.66 -7.14
N VAL A 32 -4.21 -7.71 -6.79
CA VAL A 32 -2.85 -8.00 -6.32
C VAL A 32 -2.85 -8.18 -4.81
N ILE A 33 -3.28 -7.15 -4.08
CA ILE A 33 -3.29 -7.15 -2.61
C ILE A 33 -4.20 -6.02 -2.11
N GLU A 34 -4.82 -6.22 -0.95
CA GLU A 34 -5.47 -5.14 -0.20
C GLU A 34 -4.41 -4.32 0.56
N TYR A 35 -4.56 -3.00 0.61
CA TYR A 35 -3.81 -2.17 1.55
C TYR A 35 -4.55 -2.12 2.89
N SER A 36 -4.23 -3.09 3.76
CA SER A 36 -4.92 -3.25 5.05
C SER A 36 -4.15 -2.54 6.18
N GLY A 37 -4.91 -1.92 7.09
CA GLY A 37 -4.40 -1.27 8.30
C GLY A 37 -5.53 -0.70 9.14
N ASN A 38 -5.21 0.18 10.09
CA ASN A 38 -6.22 0.79 10.95
C ASN A 38 -6.90 1.95 10.22
N VAL A 39 -8.21 1.85 9.98
CA VAL A 39 -8.99 2.98 9.45
C VAL A 39 -9.14 4.04 10.54
N ILE A 40 -8.71 5.26 10.22
CA ILE A 40 -8.79 6.43 11.10
C ILE A 40 -9.41 7.62 10.36
N ARG A 41 -9.92 8.58 11.12
CA ARG A 41 -10.37 9.85 10.56
C ARG A 41 -9.19 10.67 10.04
N SER A 42 -9.34 11.34 8.89
CA SER A 42 -8.30 12.17 8.28
C SER A 42 -7.81 13.28 9.21
N VAL A 43 -8.64 13.79 10.13
CA VAL A 43 -8.21 14.82 11.10
C VAL A 43 -7.18 14.33 12.11
N LEU A 44 -6.95 13.01 12.21
CA LEU A 44 -5.96 12.42 13.11
C LEU A 44 -4.59 12.21 12.46
N THR A 45 -4.45 12.42 11.15
CA THR A 45 -3.21 12.15 10.41
C THR A 45 -2.05 12.98 10.93
N ASP A 46 -2.22 14.31 11.07
CA ASP A 46 -1.15 15.23 11.45
C ASP A 46 -0.61 14.93 12.86
N LYS A 47 -1.51 14.54 13.77
CA LYS A 47 -1.14 14.14 15.13
C LYS A 47 -0.31 12.85 15.12
N ARG A 48 -0.68 11.88 14.27
CA ARG A 48 0.04 10.60 14.16
C ARG A 48 1.36 10.75 13.42
N GLU A 49 1.42 11.56 12.37
CA GLU A 49 2.64 11.86 11.64
C GLU A 49 3.71 12.46 12.57
N LYS A 50 3.36 13.50 13.34
CA LYS A 50 4.25 14.09 14.35
C LYS A 50 4.69 13.07 15.42
N TYR A 51 3.80 12.17 15.81
CA TYR A 51 4.12 11.12 16.78
C TYR A 51 5.11 10.09 16.22
N TYR A 52 4.93 9.69 14.95
CA TYR A 52 5.84 8.74 14.29
C TYR A 52 7.20 9.38 13.99
N ASP A 53 7.22 10.63 13.55
CA ASP A 53 8.43 11.41 13.33
C ASP A 53 9.24 11.57 14.63
N GLY A 54 8.60 11.95 15.73
CA GLY A 54 9.23 12.04 17.05
C GLY A 54 9.77 10.70 17.60
N LYS A 55 9.34 9.58 17.03
CA LYS A 55 9.86 8.23 17.35
C LYS A 55 10.84 7.68 16.31
N GLY A 56 11.10 8.41 15.23
CA GLY A 56 11.92 7.95 14.12
C GLY A 56 11.33 6.75 13.38
N VAL A 57 10.00 6.59 13.38
CA VAL A 57 9.30 5.51 12.68
C VAL A 57 8.68 6.06 11.40
N GLY A 58 8.75 5.30 10.31
CA GLY A 58 8.14 5.69 9.03
C GLY A 58 6.61 5.82 9.13
N CYS A 59 6.03 6.76 8.38
CA CYS A 59 4.60 6.97 8.29
C CYS A 59 4.03 6.21 7.08
N TYR A 60 3.09 5.30 7.30
CA TYR A 60 2.46 4.50 6.25
C TYR A 60 0.95 4.74 6.25
N MET A 61 0.52 5.83 5.61
CA MET A 61 -0.89 6.21 5.52
C MET A 61 -1.35 6.26 4.07
N PHE A 62 -2.53 5.71 3.80
CA PHE A 62 -3.18 5.75 2.49
C PHE A 62 -4.59 6.33 2.64
N ARG A 63 -4.83 7.48 2.00
CA ARG A 63 -6.14 8.15 1.97
C ARG A 63 -7.19 7.30 1.25
N ILE A 64 -8.30 7.00 1.94
CA ILE A 64 -9.49 6.40 1.32
C ILE A 64 -10.29 7.51 0.65
N ASP A 65 -10.60 8.57 1.41
CA ASP A 65 -11.29 9.77 0.96
C ASP A 65 -10.94 10.99 1.84
N ASP A 66 -11.75 12.05 1.81
CA ASP A 66 -11.51 13.27 2.59
C ASP A 66 -11.67 13.06 4.11
N TYR A 67 -12.39 12.03 4.53
CA TYR A 67 -12.74 11.77 5.93
C TYR A 67 -11.98 10.59 6.53
N GLU A 68 -11.57 9.61 5.72
CA GLU A 68 -11.01 8.35 6.18
C GLU A 68 -9.64 8.03 5.55
N VAL A 69 -8.75 7.46 6.36
CA VAL A 69 -7.38 7.11 5.99
C VAL A 69 -7.05 5.74 6.59
N VAL A 70 -6.41 4.86 5.82
CA VAL A 70 -5.83 3.61 6.33
C VAL A 70 -4.43 3.91 6.85
N ASP A 71 -4.19 3.69 8.15
CA ASP A 71 -2.87 3.77 8.78
C ASP A 71 -2.29 2.37 9.00
N ALA A 72 -1.29 2.02 8.19
CA ALA A 72 -0.57 0.76 8.19
C ALA A 72 0.77 0.82 8.97
N THR A 73 0.99 1.90 9.75
CA THR A 73 2.28 2.16 10.41
C THR A 73 2.58 1.14 11.51
N VAL A 74 1.61 0.90 12.39
CA VAL A 74 1.72 -0.07 13.50
C VAL A 74 1.09 -1.40 13.15
N HIS A 75 -0.09 -1.37 12.54
CA HIS A 75 -0.85 -2.56 12.13
C HIS A 75 -1.10 -2.47 10.63
N GLY A 76 -0.35 -3.22 9.84
CA GLY A 76 -0.47 -3.24 8.40
C GLY A 76 0.06 -4.54 7.82
N ASN A 77 -0.22 -4.78 6.54
CA ASN A 77 0.27 -5.94 5.82
C ASN A 77 1.48 -5.58 4.93
N ALA A 78 1.87 -6.48 4.05
CA ALA A 78 2.99 -6.25 3.14
C ALA A 78 2.77 -5.06 2.19
N ALA A 79 1.52 -4.63 1.93
CA ALA A 79 1.17 -3.54 1.02
C ALA A 79 1.79 -2.19 1.39
N ARG A 80 2.22 -2.01 2.65
CA ARG A 80 2.96 -0.82 3.08
C ARG A 80 4.30 -0.60 2.35
N PHE A 81 4.81 -1.62 1.67
CA PHE A 81 6.05 -1.56 0.90
C PHE A 81 5.82 -1.33 -0.61
N ILE A 82 4.60 -1.01 -1.02
CA ILE A 82 4.31 -0.64 -2.41
C ILE A 82 4.87 0.77 -2.66
N ASN A 83 5.80 0.86 -3.60
CA ASN A 83 6.47 2.12 -3.91
C ASN A 83 5.65 2.99 -4.86
N HIS A 84 5.83 4.30 -4.75
CA HIS A 84 5.43 5.26 -5.78
C HIS A 84 6.40 5.18 -6.97
N SER A 85 5.89 5.36 -8.19
CA SER A 85 6.70 5.35 -9.42
C SER A 85 5.95 6.08 -10.54
N CYS A 86 6.72 6.70 -11.42
CA CYS A 86 6.26 7.38 -12.63
C CYS A 86 5.78 6.41 -13.72
N GLU A 87 6.19 5.14 -13.66
CA GLU A 87 5.75 4.06 -14.57
C GLU A 87 5.06 2.94 -13.79
N PRO A 88 3.81 3.14 -13.33
CA PRO A 88 3.12 2.17 -12.49
C PRO A 88 2.64 0.94 -13.28
N ASN A 89 2.88 -0.26 -12.74
CA ASN A 89 2.24 -1.51 -13.19
C ASN A 89 1.03 -1.92 -12.35
N CYS A 90 0.67 -1.11 -11.34
CA CYS A 90 -0.51 -1.30 -10.51
C CYS A 90 -1.26 0.01 -10.28
N TYR A 91 -2.57 -0.10 -10.07
CA TYR A 91 -3.45 1.00 -9.70
C TYR A 91 -4.26 0.62 -8.46
N SER A 92 -4.67 1.61 -7.67
CA SER A 92 -5.50 1.41 -6.48
C SER A 92 -6.96 1.76 -6.78
N ARG A 93 -7.90 1.02 -6.19
CA ARG A 93 -9.32 1.40 -6.14
C ARG A 93 -9.85 1.26 -4.73
N VAL A 94 -10.75 2.15 -4.36
CA VAL A 94 -11.58 1.99 -3.17
C VAL A 94 -12.77 1.12 -3.54
N ILE A 95 -12.97 0.04 -2.80
CA ILE A 95 -14.16 -0.82 -2.91
C ILE A 95 -14.95 -0.77 -1.61
N ASN A 96 -16.26 -0.94 -1.69
CA ASN A 96 -17.12 -1.05 -0.51
C ASN A 96 -17.53 -2.52 -0.32
N VAL A 97 -17.22 -3.07 0.85
CA VAL A 97 -17.58 -4.43 1.25
C VAL A 97 -18.28 -4.31 2.60
N ASP A 98 -19.54 -4.76 2.68
CA ASP A 98 -20.35 -4.72 3.91
C ASP A 98 -20.41 -3.34 4.59
N GLY A 99 -20.41 -2.26 3.80
CA GLY A 99 -20.46 -0.89 4.29
C GLY A 99 -19.09 -0.32 4.70
N GLN A 100 -18.02 -1.11 4.62
CA GLN A 100 -16.66 -0.69 4.92
C GLN A 100 -15.87 -0.42 3.63
N LYS A 101 -15.07 0.64 3.62
CA LYS A 101 -14.23 0.98 2.47
C LYS A 101 -12.87 0.30 2.59
N HIS A 102 -12.45 -0.35 1.53
CA HIS A 102 -11.17 -1.04 1.42
C HIS A 102 -10.37 -0.48 0.25
N ILE A 103 -9.06 -0.31 0.44
CA ILE A 103 -8.15 0.09 -0.64
C ILE A 103 -7.57 -1.19 -1.23
N VAL A 104 -7.83 -1.44 -2.50
CA VAL A 104 -7.37 -2.63 -3.19
C VAL A 104 -6.48 -2.25 -4.37
N ILE A 105 -5.36 -2.95 -4.49
CA ILE A 105 -4.39 -2.77 -5.55
C ILE A 105 -4.64 -3.81 -6.64
N PHE A 106 -4.75 -3.34 -7.88
CA PHE A 106 -4.98 -4.14 -9.08
C PHE A 106 -3.83 -3.96 -10.06
N ALA A 107 -3.59 -4.96 -10.91
CA ALA A 107 -2.55 -4.90 -11.94
C ALA A 107 -3.02 -4.10 -13.18
N THR A 108 -2.24 -3.12 -13.65
CA THR A 108 -2.52 -2.40 -14.92
C THR A 108 -2.08 -3.18 -16.15
N ARG A 109 -1.17 -4.14 -15.98
CA ARG A 109 -0.66 -5.05 -17.00
C ARG A 109 -0.36 -6.40 -16.36
N LYS A 110 -0.16 -7.44 -17.19
CA LYS A 110 0.28 -8.75 -16.70
C LYS A 110 1.62 -8.63 -15.95
N ILE A 111 1.68 -9.21 -14.76
CA ILE A 111 2.87 -9.26 -13.90
C ILE A 111 3.32 -10.73 -13.84
N TYR A 112 4.59 -10.97 -14.17
CA TYR A 112 5.21 -12.30 -14.12
C TYR A 112 6.06 -12.46 -12.87
#